data_AF-A0A9X2SGX9-F1
#
_entry.id   AF-A0A9X2SGX9-F1
#
_cell.length_a   1.000
_cell.length_b   1.000
_cell.length_c   1.000
_cell.angle_alpha   90.00
_cell.angle_beta   90.00
_cell.angle_gamma   90.00
#
_symmetry.space_group_name_H-M   'P 1'
#
loop_
_entity.id
_entity.type
_entity.pdbx_description
1 polymer ?
#
loop_
_entity_poly.entity_id
_entity_poly.type
_entity_poly.pdbx_seq_one_letter_code
_entity_poly.pdbx_strand_id
1 'polypeptide(L)'
;MTGGFDPVGGDSGFEVYPQALRAATNEVFAAREKVKKFAVGDLAPMTLHDEDVGMLGVRSGIVQVFNAVIQGMREKSERGAERLTALAEALDKAADYYETQDEEDYRRLRAKEEG
;
A
#
# COMPACT_ATOMS: atom_id res chain seq x y z
N MET A 1 22.76 19.69 -18.72
CA MET A 1 22.06 18.76 -17.81
C MET A 1 21.32 19.57 -16.76
N THR A 2 20.07 19.88 -17.03
CA THR A 2 19.08 20.44 -16.09
C THR A 2 17.74 19.99 -16.65
N GLY A 3 17.24 18.84 -16.19
CA GLY A 3 15.93 18.33 -16.57
C GLY A 3 14.87 19.20 -15.93
N GLY A 4 14.36 20.16 -16.70
CA GLY A 4 13.20 20.96 -16.33
C GLY A 4 11.94 20.13 -16.46
N PHE A 5 11.21 20.00 -15.35
CA PHE A 5 9.84 19.53 -15.36
C PHE A 5 9.01 20.65 -16.00
N ASP A 6 8.55 20.43 -17.23
CA ASP A 6 7.71 21.37 -17.97
C ASP A 6 6.27 20.84 -17.95
N PRO A 7 5.36 21.39 -17.12
CA PRO A 7 4.02 20.83 -16.93
C PRO A 7 3.00 21.30 -17.98
N VAL A 8 3.41 21.98 -19.06
CA VAL A 8 2.48 22.67 -19.99
C VAL A 8 2.70 22.30 -21.46
N GLY A 9 3.29 21.14 -21.74
CA GLY A 9 3.36 20.57 -23.10
C GLY A 9 2.15 19.69 -23.40
N GLY A 10 1.26 20.15 -24.28
CA GLY A 10 0.02 19.46 -24.65
C GLY A 10 0.21 18.08 -25.27
N ASP A 11 -0.72 17.19 -24.91
CA ASP A 11 -1.46 16.21 -25.73
C ASP A 11 -1.63 14.80 -25.11
N SER A 12 -1.13 14.53 -23.90
CA SER A 12 -1.41 13.24 -23.22
C SER A 12 -1.19 13.18 -21.70
N GLY A 13 -0.87 14.31 -21.05
CA GLY A 13 -0.54 14.31 -19.62
C GLY A 13 -1.67 13.85 -18.69
N PHE A 14 -2.91 14.02 -19.13
CA PHE A 14 -4.11 13.71 -18.36
C PHE A 14 -4.43 12.22 -18.36
N GLU A 15 -4.41 11.49 -19.48
CA GLU A 15 -4.60 10.01 -19.48
C GLU A 15 -3.47 9.27 -18.73
N VAL A 16 -2.25 9.82 -18.74
CA VAL A 16 -1.08 9.22 -18.09
C VAL A 16 -1.19 9.29 -16.56
N TYR A 17 -1.89 10.27 -15.99
CA TYR A 17 -1.99 10.46 -14.54
C TYR A 17 -2.86 9.39 -13.85
N PRO A 18 -4.11 9.11 -14.28
CA PRO A 18 -4.93 8.01 -13.76
C PRO A 18 -4.29 6.65 -13.97
N GLN A 19 -3.65 6.41 -15.13
CA GLN A 19 -2.94 5.15 -15.36
C GLN A 19 -1.73 4.99 -14.42
N ALA A 20 -0.96 6.05 -14.19
CA ALA A 20 0.14 6.04 -13.23
C ALA A 20 -0.36 5.85 -11.78
N LEU A 21 -1.49 6.48 -11.42
CA LEU A 21 -2.13 6.29 -10.11
C LEU A 21 -2.60 4.85 -9.92
N ARG A 22 -3.22 4.24 -10.93
CA ARG A 22 -3.65 2.83 -10.89
C ARG A 22 -2.46 1.87 -10.86
N ALA A 23 -1.38 2.17 -11.57
CA ALA A 23 -0.13 1.40 -11.47
C ALA A 23 0.44 1.46 -10.05
N ALA A 24 0.48 2.65 -9.43
CA ALA A 24 0.88 2.81 -8.04
C ALA A 24 -0.05 2.07 -7.08
N THR A 25 -1.37 2.09 -7.30
CA THR A 25 -2.35 1.30 -6.54
C THR A 25 -2.02 -0.20 -6.59
N ASN A 26 -1.69 -0.74 -7.76
CA ASN A 26 -1.28 -2.14 -7.91
C ASN A 26 0.01 -2.46 -7.14
N GLU A 27 1.00 -1.56 -7.16
CA GLU A 27 2.23 -1.73 -6.38
C GLU A 27 1.96 -1.70 -4.87
N VAL A 28 1.09 -0.81 -4.40
CA VAL A 28 0.67 -0.73 -3.01
C VAL A 28 -0.07 -2.00 -2.58
N PHE A 29 -0.94 -2.56 -3.42
CA PHE A 29 -1.56 -3.87 -3.16
C PHE A 29 -0.54 -5.00 -3.14
N ALA A 30 0.43 -5.03 -4.04
CA ALA A 30 1.50 -6.02 -4.02
C ALA A 30 2.35 -5.93 -2.74
N ALA A 31 2.66 -4.72 -2.28
CA ALA A 31 3.35 -4.48 -1.02
C ALA A 31 2.52 -4.95 0.18
N ARG A 32 1.22 -4.64 0.20
CA ARG A 32 0.27 -5.10 1.22
C ARG A 32 0.25 -6.63 1.31
N GLU A 33 0.15 -7.33 0.19
CA GLU A 33 0.12 -8.79 0.18
C GLU A 33 1.42 -9.40 0.72
N LYS A 34 2.58 -8.79 0.42
CA LYS A 34 3.86 -9.23 1.02
C LYS A 34 3.86 -9.07 2.53
N VAL A 35 3.40 -7.92 3.06
CA VAL A 35 3.33 -7.66 4.50
C VAL A 35 2.35 -8.61 5.19
N LYS A 36 1.20 -8.87 4.56
CA LYS A 36 0.20 -9.82 5.06
C LYS A 36 0.73 -11.25 5.07
N LYS A 37 1.40 -11.67 4.00
CA LYS A 37 2.06 -12.98 3.91
C LYS A 37 3.14 -13.14 4.98
N PHE A 38 3.94 -12.10 5.24
CA PHE A 38 4.92 -12.13 6.31
C PHE A 38 4.26 -12.32 7.69
N ALA A 39 3.20 -11.57 7.98
CA ALA A 39 2.48 -11.66 9.25
C ALA A 39 1.83 -13.04 9.48
N VAL A 40 1.19 -13.60 8.46
CA VAL A 40 0.38 -14.84 8.58
C VAL A 40 1.18 -16.10 8.24
N GLY A 41 2.06 -16.04 7.25
CA GLY A 41 2.82 -17.18 6.76
C GLY A 41 4.14 -17.38 7.51
N ASP A 42 4.88 -16.30 7.74
CA ASP A 42 6.24 -16.41 8.29
C ASP A 42 6.25 -16.27 9.80
N LEU A 43 5.52 -15.28 10.36
CA LEU A 43 5.52 -15.01 11.80
C LEU A 43 4.52 -15.85 12.59
N ALA A 44 3.33 -16.14 12.07
CA ALA A 44 2.32 -16.90 12.81
C ALA A 44 2.77 -18.30 13.28
N PRO A 45 3.55 -19.08 12.50
CA PRO A 45 4.04 -20.38 12.96
C PRO A 45 5.23 -20.27 13.94
N MET A 46 5.84 -19.09 14.11
CA MET A 46 6.93 -18.89 15.06
C MET A 46 6.37 -18.80 16.50
N THR A 47 6.19 -19.96 17.12
CA THR A 47 5.82 -20.07 18.53
C THR A 47 6.89 -20.88 19.25
N LEU A 48 7.33 -20.37 20.39
CA LEU A 48 8.25 -21.07 21.28
C LEU A 48 7.46 -21.69 22.43
N HIS A 49 7.78 -22.92 22.79
CA HIS A 49 7.18 -23.65 23.91
C HIS A 49 8.21 -23.86 25.02
N ASP A 50 7.74 -24.17 26.23
CA ASP A 50 8.61 -24.41 27.39
C ASP A 50 9.56 -25.60 27.16
N GLU A 51 9.12 -26.60 26.40
CA GLU A 51 9.94 -27.76 25.98
C GLU A 51 11.10 -27.39 25.04
N ASP A 52 11.03 -26.25 24.35
CA ASP A 52 12.05 -25.83 23.37
C ASP A 52 13.26 -25.15 24.02
N VAL A 53 13.15 -24.69 25.27
CA VAL A 53 14.14 -23.79 25.91
C VAL A 53 14.83 -24.36 27.15
N GLY A 54 14.43 -25.57 27.57
CA GLY A 54 14.95 -26.22 28.77
C GLY A 54 14.69 -25.46 30.07
N MET A 55 15.13 -26.02 31.20
CA MET A 55 14.75 -25.54 32.54
C MET A 55 15.20 -24.10 32.84
N LEU A 56 16.37 -23.68 32.32
CA LEU A 56 16.87 -22.31 32.48
C LEU A 56 16.07 -21.32 31.62
N GLY A 57 15.71 -21.71 30.39
CA GLY A 57 14.88 -20.90 29.51
C GLY A 57 13.51 -20.64 30.12
N VAL A 58 12.85 -21.68 30.63
CA VAL A 58 11.55 -21.55 31.32
C VAL A 58 11.65 -20.60 32.51
N ARG A 59 12.67 -20.77 33.37
CA ARG A 59 12.85 -19.89 34.55
C ARG A 59 13.15 -18.43 34.19
N SER A 60 13.79 -18.20 33.05
CA SER A 60 14.08 -16.84 32.56
C SER A 60 12.88 -16.13 31.93
N GLY A 61 11.78 -16.84 31.67
CA GLY A 61 10.60 -16.28 31.01
C GLY A 61 10.80 -15.99 29.52
N ILE A 62 11.83 -16.57 28.88
CA ILE A 62 12.18 -16.27 27.48
C ILE A 62 11.05 -16.62 26.51
N VAL A 63 10.27 -17.67 26.81
CA VAL A 63 9.10 -18.10 26.01
C VAL A 63 8.05 -16.99 25.93
N GLN A 64 7.73 -16.38 27.08
CA GLN A 64 6.74 -15.31 27.14
C GLN A 64 7.23 -14.06 26.40
N VAL A 65 8.50 -13.70 26.58
CA VAL A 65 9.11 -12.54 25.88
C VAL A 65 9.14 -12.77 24.38
N PHE A 66 9.60 -13.93 23.93
CA PHE A 66 9.67 -14.27 22.51
C PHE A 66 8.29 -14.23 21.85
N ASN A 67 7.32 -14.94 22.42
CA ASN A 67 5.97 -15.00 21.87
C ASN A 67 5.29 -13.62 21.87
N ALA A 68 5.51 -12.79 22.89
CA ALA A 68 5.01 -11.42 22.93
C ALA A 68 5.64 -10.53 21.82
N VAL A 69 6.93 -10.70 21.54
CA VAL A 69 7.60 -9.98 20.44
C VAL A 69 7.03 -10.40 19.09
N ILE A 70 6.87 -11.70 18.84
CA ILE A 70 6.27 -12.22 17.60
C ILE A 70 4.85 -11.68 17.44
N GLN A 71 4.03 -11.74 18.48
CA GLN A 71 2.68 -11.17 18.45
C GLN A 71 2.71 -9.66 18.13
N GLY A 72 3.59 -8.89 18.79
CA GLY A 72 3.71 -7.46 18.53
C GLY A 72 4.17 -7.14 17.10
N MET A 73 5.01 -7.98 16.49
CA MET A 73 5.39 -7.86 15.07
C MET A 73 4.22 -8.17 14.14
N ARG A 74 3.41 -9.18 14.45
CA ARG A 74 2.20 -9.53 13.69
C ARG A 74 1.18 -8.39 13.70
N GLU A 75 0.84 -7.87 14.88
CA GLU A 75 -0.10 -6.75 15.03
C GLU A 75 0.38 -5.46 14.33
N LYS A 76 1.69 -5.20 14.34
CA LYS A 76 2.26 -4.06 13.58
C LYS A 76 2.16 -4.29 12.07
N SER A 77 2.39 -5.51 11.62
CA SER A 77 2.33 -5.87 10.20
C SER A 77 0.89 -5.82 9.68
N GLU A 78 -0.08 -6.29 10.44
CA GLU A 78 -1.52 -6.20 10.13
C GLU A 78 -1.96 -4.74 10.00
N ARG A 79 -1.63 -3.88 10.98
CA ARG A 79 -1.90 -2.44 10.88
C ARG A 79 -1.19 -1.79 9.70
N GLY A 80 0.00 -2.24 9.35
CA GLY A 80 0.72 -1.80 8.15
C GLY A 80 -0.05 -2.13 6.87
N ALA A 81 -0.57 -3.36 6.77
CA ALA A 81 -1.38 -3.80 5.64
C ALA A 81 -2.71 -3.04 5.54
N GLU A 82 -3.35 -2.72 6.66
CA GLU A 82 -4.56 -1.86 6.69
C GLU A 82 -4.27 -0.46 6.14
N ARG A 83 -3.15 0.16 6.56
CA ARG A 83 -2.74 1.48 6.05
C ARG A 83 -2.44 1.45 4.56
N LEU A 84 -1.82 0.39 4.06
CA LEU A 84 -1.58 0.22 2.62
C LEU A 84 -2.90 0.05 1.86
N THR A 85 -3.88 -0.64 2.44
CA THR A 85 -5.24 -0.73 1.86
C THR A 85 -5.88 0.66 1.75
N ALA A 86 -5.84 1.44 2.84
CA ALA A 86 -6.40 2.80 2.83
C ALA A 86 -5.67 3.74 1.83
N LEU A 87 -4.36 3.58 1.65
CA LEU A 87 -3.59 4.32 0.66
C LEU A 87 -4.02 3.94 -0.77
N ALA A 88 -4.16 2.64 -1.06
CA ALA A 88 -4.61 2.15 -2.35
C ALA A 88 -6.01 2.68 -2.71
N GLU A 89 -6.94 2.64 -1.74
CA GLU A 89 -8.30 3.20 -1.91
C GLU A 89 -8.27 4.72 -2.17
N ALA A 90 -7.39 5.46 -1.49
CA ALA A 90 -7.24 6.89 -1.71
C ALA A 90 -6.68 7.22 -3.10
N LEU A 91 -5.73 6.42 -3.59
CA LEU A 91 -5.15 6.57 -4.93
C LEU A 91 -6.17 6.27 -6.04
N ASP A 92 -6.97 5.22 -5.85
CA ASP A 92 -8.04 4.85 -6.79
C ASP A 92 -9.12 5.95 -6.86
N LYS A 93 -9.56 6.45 -5.70
CA LYS A 93 -10.49 7.59 -5.63
C LYS A 93 -9.93 8.86 -6.27
N ALA A 94 -8.62 9.10 -6.13
CA ALA A 94 -7.97 10.22 -6.79
C ALA A 94 -7.98 10.04 -8.33
N ALA A 95 -7.71 8.82 -8.81
CA ALA A 95 -7.80 8.50 -10.24
C ALA A 95 -9.21 8.75 -10.80
N ASP A 96 -10.24 8.26 -10.11
CA ASP A 96 -11.65 8.47 -10.50
C ASP A 96 -12.04 9.96 -10.54
N TYR A 97 -11.52 10.75 -9.58
CA TYR A 97 -11.75 12.19 -9.55
C TYR A 97 -11.16 12.89 -10.78
N TYR A 98 -9.93 12.53 -11.16
CA TYR A 98 -9.30 13.09 -12.36
C TYR A 98 -10.05 12.70 -13.63
N GLU A 99 -10.47 11.44 -13.77
CA GLU A 99 -11.25 11.02 -14.94
C GLU A 99 -12.59 11.75 -15.07
N THR A 100 -13.28 11.96 -13.95
CA THR A 100 -14.56 12.69 -13.95
C THR A 100 -14.37 14.15 -14.34
N GLN A 101 -13.29 14.78 -13.85
CA GLN A 101 -12.98 16.17 -14.19
C GLN A 101 -12.55 16.32 -15.66
N ASP A 102 -11.78 15.36 -16.18
CA ASP A 102 -11.34 15.35 -17.57
C ASP A 102 -12.53 15.19 -18.55
N GLU A 103 -13.51 14.34 -18.22
CA GLU A 103 -14.74 14.22 -19.03
C GLU A 103 -15.53 15.53 -19.10
N GLU A 104 -15.63 16.26 -17.99
CA GLU A 104 -16.36 17.53 -17.94
C GLU A 104 -15.65 18.62 -18.75
N ASP A 105 -14.33 18.71 -18.64
CA ASP A 105 -13.55 19.71 -19.37
C ASP A 105 -13.47 19.39 -20.87
N TYR A 106 -13.40 18.11 -21.26
CA TYR A 106 -13.49 17.69 -22.67
C TYR A 106 -14.85 18.04 -23.29
N ARG A 107 -15.96 17.83 -22.57
CA ARG A 107 -17.31 18.22 -23.03
C ARG A 107 -17.43 19.74 -23.19
N ARG A 108 -16.86 20.53 -22.28
CA ARG A 108 -16.88 22.01 -22.35
C ARG A 108 -16.07 22.54 -23.53
N LEU A 109 -14.94 21.91 -23.87
CA LEU A 109 -14.11 22.29 -25.01
C LEU A 109 -14.81 21.97 -26.34
N ARG A 110 -15.38 20.77 -26.49
CA ARG A 110 -16.18 20.40 -27.68
C ARG A 110 -17.38 21.31 -27.91
N ALA A 111 -18.09 21.69 -26.84
CA ALA A 111 -19.21 22.62 -26.94
C ALA A 111 -18.81 24.04 -27.37
N LYS A 112 -17.53 24.43 -27.19
CA LYS A 112 -16.98 25.71 -27.66
C LYS A 112 -16.39 25.65 -29.07
N GLU A 113 -16.02 24.47 -29.55
CA GLU A 113 -15.56 24.27 -30.94
C GLU A 113 -16.71 24.07 -31.93
N GLU A 114 -17.87 23.57 -31.47
CA GLU A 114 -19.07 23.36 -32.29
C GLU A 114 -20.00 24.60 -32.39
N GLY A 115 -19.67 25.72 -31.71
CA GLY A 115 -20.44 26.97 -31.72
C GLY A 115 -19.63 28.15 -32.26
#